data_AF-A0A317ZIB0-F1
#
_entry.id   AF-A0A317ZIB0-F1
#
_cell.length_a   1.000
_cell.length_b   1.000
_cell.length_c   1.000
_cell.angle_alpha   90.00
_cell.angle_beta   90.00
_cell.angle_gamma   90.00
#
_symmetry.space_group_name_H-M   'P 1'
#
loop_
_entity.id
_entity.type
_entity.pdbx_description
1 polymer ?
#
loop_
_entity_poly.entity_id
_entity_poly.type
_entity_poly.pdbx_seq_one_letter_code
_entity_poly.pdbx_strand_id
1 'polypeptide(L)'
;MSVIQTLLEARNALAANKVAILSVLALPLLIITASEVAAAYYGTPGSAVYAAQLVSYFLYCSVAIFLHRLIILGTDAENPSPFIPKGRVFKFLIYSIALGLILIPAILLIHIPVVGFLLSYIAITYIVCRLSFIFPAIAVDVDWTFKDSWQATRRHHLQLFVLLGIIPFVLNLPYYIPATSLAAFACISILSTIAMVIGVAILSVCFEKLTTERSHEFI
;
A
#
# COMPACT_ATOMS: atom_id res chain seq x y z
N MET A 1 -1.80 1.64 -21.18
CA MET A 1 -2.72 1.52 -20.04
C MET A 1 -3.59 2.77 -19.86
N SER A 2 -4.93 2.64 -19.90
CA SER A 2 -5.88 3.74 -19.63
C SER A 2 -6.21 3.85 -18.14
N VAL A 3 -6.17 5.06 -17.57
CA VAL A 3 -6.43 5.33 -16.14
C VAL A 3 -7.85 4.87 -15.75
N ILE A 4 -8.86 5.26 -16.52
CA ILE A 4 -10.26 4.94 -16.23
C ILE A 4 -10.48 3.43 -16.27
N GLN A 5 -9.91 2.76 -17.27
CA GLN A 5 -10.05 1.31 -17.42
C GLN A 5 -9.42 0.57 -16.22
N THR A 6 -8.22 0.99 -15.79
CA THR A 6 -7.56 0.41 -14.61
C THR A 6 -8.37 0.64 -13.34
N LEU A 7 -9.01 1.80 -13.16
CA LEU A 7 -9.88 2.04 -12.01
C LEU A 7 -11.14 1.16 -12.02
N LEU A 8 -11.75 0.96 -13.19
CA LEU A 8 -12.91 0.09 -13.35
C LEU A 8 -12.56 -1.37 -13.04
N GLU A 9 -11.41 -1.83 -13.51
CA GLU A 9 -10.92 -3.18 -13.22
C GLU A 9 -10.57 -3.35 -11.73
N ALA A 10 -9.89 -2.39 -11.12
CA ALA A 10 -9.61 -2.42 -9.68
C ALA A 10 -10.90 -2.48 -8.85
N ARG A 11 -11.92 -1.68 -9.22
CA ARG A 11 -13.26 -1.74 -8.61
C ARG A 11 -13.89 -3.11 -8.78
N ASN A 12 -13.84 -3.68 -9.98
CA ASN A 12 -14.44 -4.99 -10.27
C ASN A 12 -13.74 -6.11 -9.48
N ALA A 13 -12.40 -6.07 -9.37
CA ALA A 13 -11.63 -7.01 -8.58
C ALA A 13 -11.97 -6.93 -7.08
N LEU A 14 -12.13 -5.71 -6.54
CA LEU A 14 -12.59 -5.50 -5.16
C LEU A 14 -14.01 -6.03 -4.95
N ALA A 15 -14.93 -5.76 -5.89
CA ALA A 15 -16.31 -6.21 -5.80
C ALA A 15 -16.44 -7.74 -5.84
N ALA A 16 -15.66 -8.39 -6.71
CA ALA A 16 -15.61 -9.85 -6.83
C ALA A 16 -15.12 -10.53 -5.54
N ASN A 17 -14.21 -9.88 -4.81
CA ASN A 17 -13.54 -10.46 -3.64
C ASN A 17 -14.01 -9.86 -2.29
N LYS A 18 -15.11 -9.10 -2.27
CA LYS A 18 -15.53 -8.29 -1.10
C LYS A 18 -15.60 -9.07 0.22
N VAL A 19 -16.09 -10.31 0.20
CA VAL A 19 -16.27 -11.11 1.42
C VAL A 19 -14.92 -11.55 1.98
N ALA A 20 -14.02 -12.01 1.13
CA ALA A 20 -12.66 -12.41 1.52
C ALA A 20 -11.82 -11.21 1.97
N ILE A 21 -12.00 -10.05 1.34
CA ILE A 21 -11.36 -8.80 1.76
C ILE A 21 -11.82 -8.40 3.16
N LEU A 22 -13.13 -8.38 3.41
CA LEU A 22 -13.69 -8.02 4.72
C LEU A 22 -13.25 -8.99 5.82
N SER A 23 -13.21 -10.30 5.55
CA SER A 23 -12.81 -11.29 6.54
C SER A 23 -11.34 -11.15 6.95
N VAL A 24 -10.45 -10.82 6.00
CA VAL A 24 -9.02 -10.60 6.30
C VAL A 24 -8.74 -9.25 6.93
N LEU A 25 -9.50 -8.21 6.57
CA LEU A 25 -9.30 -6.87 7.15
C LEU A 25 -9.89 -6.72 8.55
N ALA A 26 -10.94 -7.47 8.90
CA ALA A 26 -11.67 -7.28 10.15
C ALA A 26 -10.76 -7.34 11.38
N LEU A 27 -9.93 -8.38 11.50
CA LEU A 27 -9.06 -8.56 12.66
C LEU A 27 -7.91 -7.53 12.73
N PRO A 28 -7.10 -7.31 11.67
CA PRO A 28 -6.06 -6.29 11.66
C PRO A 28 -6.61 -4.89 11.94
N LEU A 29 -7.74 -4.54 11.32
CA LEU A 29 -8.38 -3.24 11.54
C LEU A 29 -8.82 -3.07 13.00
N LEU A 30 -9.41 -4.12 13.59
CA LEU A 30 -9.81 -4.09 14.99
C LEU A 30 -8.60 -3.93 15.92
N ILE A 31 -7.50 -4.64 15.66
CA ILE A 31 -6.28 -4.54 16.46
C ILE A 31 -5.67 -3.12 16.34
N ILE A 32 -5.54 -2.61 15.12
CA ILE A 32 -4.96 -1.28 14.85
C ILE A 32 -5.82 -0.21 15.52
N THR A 33 -7.13 -0.20 15.27
CA THR A 33 -8.06 0.78 15.86
C THR A 33 -8.05 0.70 17.38
N ALA A 34 -8.09 -0.51 17.96
CA ALA A 34 -8.05 -0.69 19.41
C ALA A 34 -6.73 -0.15 20.01
N SER A 35 -5.61 -0.39 19.34
CA SER A 35 -4.30 0.11 19.78
C SER A 35 -4.19 1.64 19.71
N GLU A 36 -4.72 2.26 18.66
CA GLU A 36 -4.76 3.72 18.49
C GLU A 36 -5.64 4.37 19.57
N VAL A 37 -6.83 3.81 19.81
CA VAL A 37 -7.76 4.29 20.84
C VAL A 37 -7.17 4.11 22.25
N ALA A 38 -6.57 2.96 22.53
CA ALA A 38 -5.92 2.71 23.82
C ALA A 38 -4.76 3.68 24.06
N ALA A 39 -3.93 3.93 23.04
CA ALA A 39 -2.82 4.89 23.12
C ALA A 39 -3.32 6.32 23.39
N ALA A 40 -4.39 6.74 22.70
CA ALA A 40 -4.98 8.05 22.89
C ALA A 40 -5.62 8.24 24.28
N TYR A 41 -6.24 7.19 24.83
CA TYR A 41 -6.99 7.29 26.09
C TYR A 41 -6.12 7.14 27.34
N TYR A 42 -5.22 6.17 27.37
CA TYR A 42 -4.47 5.83 28.59
C TYR A 42 -3.13 6.58 28.72
N GLY A 43 -2.67 7.23 27.63
CA GLY A 43 -1.33 7.78 27.56
C GLY A 43 -0.29 6.65 27.56
N THR A 44 0.18 6.27 26.38
CA THR A 44 1.17 5.20 26.24
C THR A 44 2.59 5.74 26.47
N PRO A 45 3.42 5.06 27.29
CA PRO A 45 4.86 5.32 27.33
C PRO A 45 5.44 5.25 25.91
N GLY A 46 6.44 6.08 25.61
CA GLY A 46 7.01 6.16 24.26
C GLY A 46 7.45 4.78 23.70
N SER A 47 8.01 3.90 24.54
CA SER A 47 8.39 2.54 24.14
C SER A 47 7.20 1.67 23.71
N ALA A 48 6.04 1.79 24.38
CA ALA A 48 4.83 1.07 24.02
C ALA A 48 4.25 1.55 22.69
N VAL A 49 4.38 2.85 22.38
CA VAL A 49 3.99 3.40 21.07
C VAL A 49 4.81 2.78 19.95
N TYR A 50 6.14 2.72 20.09
CA TYR A 50 6.99 2.10 19.07
C TYR A 50 6.71 0.60 18.89
N ALA A 51 6.45 -0.13 19.98
CA ALA A 51 6.06 -1.53 19.90
C ALA A 51 4.72 -1.71 19.15
N ALA A 52 3.71 -0.88 19.45
CA ALA A 52 2.43 -0.90 18.76
C ALA A 52 2.54 -0.55 17.27
N GLN A 53 3.40 0.42 16.91
CA GLN A 53 3.69 0.77 15.53
C GLN A 53 4.35 -0.40 14.78
N LEU A 54 5.31 -1.07 15.40
CA LEU A 54 5.96 -2.24 14.81
C LEU A 54 4.95 -3.36 14.54
N VAL A 55 4.11 -3.69 15.52
CA VAL A 55 3.04 -4.70 15.36
C VAL A 55 2.07 -4.30 14.25
N SER A 56 1.62 -3.04 14.24
CA SER A 56 0.73 -2.51 13.20
C SER A 56 1.36 -2.62 11.82
N TYR A 57 2.65 -2.31 11.70
CA TYR A 57 3.39 -2.41 10.45
C TYR A 57 3.46 -3.85 9.92
N PHE A 58 3.72 -4.83 10.79
CA PHE A 58 3.66 -6.25 10.42
C PHE A 58 2.26 -6.65 9.95
N LEU A 59 1.20 -6.22 10.66
CA LEU A 59 -0.18 -6.49 10.27
C LEU A 59 -0.50 -5.89 8.89
N TYR A 60 -0.09 -4.65 8.64
CA TYR A 60 -0.26 -4.00 7.34
C TYR A 60 0.46 -4.74 6.22
N CYS A 61 1.69 -5.21 6.46
CA CYS A 61 2.43 -6.00 5.46
C CYS A 61 1.70 -7.32 5.13
N SER A 62 1.23 -8.04 6.15
CA SER A 62 0.46 -9.28 5.98
C SER A 62 -0.83 -9.05 5.19
N VAL A 63 -1.58 -8.00 5.55
CA VAL A 63 -2.80 -7.60 4.83
C VAL A 63 -2.49 -7.25 3.38
N ALA A 64 -1.47 -6.42 3.13
CA ALA A 64 -1.10 -6.01 1.77
C ALA A 64 -0.71 -7.21 0.90
N ILE A 65 0.09 -8.15 1.42
CA ILE A 65 0.44 -9.39 0.71
C ILE A 65 -0.82 -10.19 0.37
N PHE A 66 -1.71 -10.38 1.34
CA PHE A 66 -2.94 -11.14 1.11
C PHE A 66 -3.83 -10.48 0.05
N LEU A 67 -4.04 -9.16 0.17
CA LEU A 67 -4.84 -8.40 -0.79
C LEU A 67 -4.24 -8.44 -2.20
N HIS A 68 -2.92 -8.28 -2.34
CA HIS A 68 -2.25 -8.41 -3.63
C HIS A 68 -2.51 -9.79 -4.25
N ARG A 69 -2.32 -10.85 -3.46
CA ARG A 69 -2.51 -12.23 -3.93
C ARG A 69 -3.97 -12.50 -4.29
N LEU A 70 -4.91 -12.11 -3.46
CA LEU A 70 -6.34 -12.30 -3.68
C LEU A 70 -6.81 -11.56 -4.94
N ILE A 71 -6.29 -10.38 -5.21
CA ILE A 71 -6.67 -9.59 -6.38
C ILE A 71 -6.09 -10.17 -7.67
N ILE A 72 -4.84 -10.66 -7.65
CA ILE A 72 -4.17 -11.17 -8.85
C ILE A 72 -4.54 -12.63 -9.14
N LEU A 73 -4.61 -13.47 -8.11
CA LEU A 73 -4.84 -14.91 -8.25
C LEU A 73 -6.30 -15.33 -7.97
N GLY A 74 -7.14 -14.41 -7.52
CA GLY A 74 -8.52 -14.71 -7.12
C GLY A 74 -8.62 -15.55 -5.84
N THR A 75 -9.81 -16.12 -5.61
CA THR A 75 -10.11 -16.98 -4.45
C THR A 75 -9.48 -18.36 -4.52
N ASP A 76 -9.01 -18.75 -5.70
CA ASP A 76 -8.44 -20.08 -5.97
C ASP A 76 -6.96 -20.18 -5.55
N ALA A 77 -6.33 -19.04 -5.23
CA ALA A 77 -5.07 -19.06 -4.52
C ALA A 77 -5.25 -19.86 -3.23
N GLU A 78 -4.60 -21.04 -3.14
CA GLU A 78 -4.48 -21.83 -1.91
C GLU A 78 -4.45 -20.89 -0.73
N ASN A 79 -5.36 -21.02 0.21
CA ASN A 79 -5.67 -20.05 1.26
C ASN A 79 -4.56 -20.08 2.36
N PRO A 80 -3.40 -19.37 2.28
CA PRO A 80 -2.59 -19.24 3.47
C PRO A 80 -3.40 -18.36 4.43
N SER A 81 -3.52 -18.80 5.67
CA SER A 81 -3.90 -17.88 6.74
C SER A 81 -3.03 -16.62 6.61
N PRO A 82 -3.62 -15.41 6.61
CA PRO A 82 -2.87 -14.15 6.47
C PRO A 82 -1.87 -13.92 7.61
N PHE A 83 -1.92 -14.74 8.67
CA PHE A 83 -1.12 -14.59 9.88
C PHE A 83 0.02 -15.59 10.03
N ILE A 84 0.23 -16.50 9.07
CA ILE A 84 1.38 -17.43 9.14
C ILE A 84 2.56 -16.76 8.44
N PRO A 85 3.60 -16.32 9.16
CA PRO A 85 4.76 -15.68 8.56
C PRO A 85 5.51 -16.68 7.68
N LYS A 86 5.29 -16.57 6.36
CA LYS A 86 6.09 -17.24 5.34
C LYS A 86 7.24 -16.33 4.92
N GLY A 87 8.22 -16.88 4.18
CA GLY A 87 9.35 -16.10 3.63
C GLY A 87 8.94 -14.84 2.85
N ARG A 88 7.70 -14.78 2.34
CA ARG A 88 7.12 -13.60 1.67
C ARG A 88 7.01 -12.38 2.58
N VAL A 89 6.57 -12.55 3.84
CA VAL A 89 6.43 -11.42 4.78
C VAL A 89 7.81 -10.83 5.07
N PHE A 90 8.81 -11.68 5.24
CA PHE A 90 10.18 -11.24 5.45
C PHE A 90 10.77 -10.55 4.21
N LYS A 91 10.58 -11.10 3.00
CA LYS A 91 10.96 -10.43 1.73
C LYS A 91 10.27 -9.06 1.61
N PHE A 92 8.95 -8.99 1.85
CA PHE A 92 8.18 -7.75 1.79
C PHE A 92 8.71 -6.71 2.78
N LEU A 93 9.01 -7.13 4.01
CA LEU A 93 9.58 -6.27 5.04
C LEU A 93 10.95 -5.72 4.62
N ILE A 94 11.86 -6.57 4.13
CA ILE A 94 13.18 -6.15 3.64
C ILE A 94 13.03 -5.12 2.52
N TYR A 95 12.20 -5.39 1.52
CA TYR A 95 12.00 -4.47 0.40
C TYR A 95 11.32 -3.17 0.84
N SER A 96 10.44 -3.21 1.85
CA SER A 96 9.83 -1.99 2.40
C SER A 96 10.86 -1.14 3.16
N ILE A 97 11.75 -1.76 3.94
CA ILE A 97 12.86 -1.06 4.60
C ILE A 97 13.81 -0.47 3.55
N ALA A 98 14.20 -1.26 2.54
CA ALA A 98 15.07 -0.80 1.47
C ALA A 98 14.44 0.36 0.68
N LEU A 99 13.13 0.32 0.42
CA LEU A 99 12.40 1.43 -0.18
C LEU A 99 12.45 2.67 0.72
N GLY A 100 12.23 2.51 2.03
CA GLY A 100 12.35 3.61 3.00
C GLY A 100 13.73 4.28 2.97
N LEU A 101 14.81 3.49 2.88
CA LEU A 101 16.18 4.01 2.75
C LEU A 101 16.39 4.77 1.43
N ILE A 102 15.85 4.25 0.31
CA ILE A 102 15.91 4.92 -1.00
C ILE A 102 15.19 6.27 -0.98
N LEU A 103 14.17 6.43 -0.13
CA LEU A 103 13.39 7.67 -0.02
C LEU A 103 14.07 8.76 0.81
N ILE A 104 15.14 8.46 1.57
CA ILE A 104 15.82 9.45 2.44
C ILE A 104 16.20 10.74 1.68
N PRO A 105 16.84 10.70 0.50
CA PRO A 105 17.18 11.93 -0.23
C PRO A 105 15.94 12.77 -0.60
N ALA A 106 14.82 12.13 -0.94
CA ALA A 106 13.58 12.83 -1.25
C ALA A 106 12.94 13.43 0.01
N ILE A 107 13.05 12.77 1.16
CA ILE A 107 12.59 13.30 2.46
C ILE A 107 13.38 14.55 2.85
N LEU A 108 14.70 14.57 2.64
CA LEU A 108 15.54 15.73 2.98
C LEU A 108 15.13 17.02 2.26
N LEU A 109 14.42 16.92 1.12
CA LEU A 109 13.89 18.09 0.40
C LEU A 109 12.91 18.91 1.25
N ILE A 110 12.28 18.32 2.28
CA ILE A 110 11.36 19.04 3.19
C ILE A 110 12.02 20.23 3.89
N HIS A 111 13.34 20.22 4.04
CA HIS A 111 14.09 21.30 4.68
C HIS A 111 14.30 22.54 3.80
N ILE A 112 13.89 22.49 2.52
CA ILE A 112 13.91 23.67 1.63
C ILE A 112 12.72 24.56 1.99
N PRO A 113 12.93 25.83 2.37
CA PRO A 113 11.84 26.74 2.72
C PRO A 113 10.83 26.92 1.57
N VAL A 114 9.55 27.10 1.91
CA VAL A 114 8.42 27.36 1.00
C VAL A 114 8.05 26.19 0.08
N VAL A 115 9.00 25.64 -0.67
CA VAL A 115 8.75 24.63 -1.72
C VAL A 115 9.13 23.20 -1.34
N GLY A 116 9.87 23.01 -0.25
CA GLY A 116 10.46 21.71 0.12
C GLY A 116 9.45 20.59 0.32
N PHE A 117 8.31 20.90 0.96
CA PHE A 117 7.23 19.93 1.14
C PHE A 117 6.67 19.42 -0.20
N LEU A 118 6.39 20.32 -1.15
CA LEU A 118 5.87 19.96 -2.47
C LEU A 118 6.88 19.14 -3.26
N LEU A 119 8.16 19.55 -3.26
CA LEU A 119 9.23 18.82 -3.94
C LEU A 119 9.43 17.42 -3.35
N SER A 120 9.46 17.32 -2.03
CA SER A 120 9.57 16.04 -1.32
C SER A 120 8.42 15.11 -1.66
N TYR A 121 7.18 15.63 -1.61
CA TYR A 121 5.98 14.88 -1.94
C TYR A 121 6.02 14.35 -3.38
N ILE A 122 6.28 15.21 -4.38
CA ILE A 122 6.38 14.79 -5.78
C ILE A 122 7.47 13.73 -5.96
N ALA A 123 8.65 13.92 -5.36
CA ALA A 123 9.77 12.99 -5.47
C ALA A 123 9.46 11.63 -4.83
N ILE A 124 8.92 11.62 -3.61
CA ILE A 124 8.52 10.39 -2.90
C ILE A 124 7.46 9.66 -3.71
N THR A 125 6.39 10.36 -4.11
CA THR A 125 5.31 9.76 -4.89
C THR A 125 5.82 9.17 -6.19
N TYR A 126 6.66 9.90 -6.93
CA TYR A 126 7.24 9.39 -8.17
C TYR A 126 8.08 8.11 -7.96
N ILE A 127 8.93 8.07 -6.92
CA ILE A 127 9.76 6.90 -6.62
C ILE A 127 8.88 5.72 -6.16
N VAL A 128 7.97 5.95 -5.22
CA VAL A 128 7.07 4.92 -4.67
C VAL A 128 6.21 4.32 -5.78
N CYS A 129 5.57 5.14 -6.62
CA CYS A 129 4.72 4.65 -7.72
C CYS A 129 5.49 3.71 -8.65
N ARG A 130 6.79 3.94 -8.86
CA ARG A 130 7.61 3.13 -9.76
C ARG A 130 8.18 1.89 -9.10
N LEU A 131 8.56 1.96 -7.83
CA LEU A 131 9.22 0.85 -7.15
C LEU A 131 8.24 -0.11 -6.46
N SER A 132 7.05 0.35 -6.09
CA SER A 132 6.05 -0.44 -5.35
C SER A 132 5.55 -1.69 -6.06
N PHE A 133 5.79 -1.86 -7.37
CA PHE A 133 5.41 -3.08 -8.09
C PHE A 133 6.14 -4.34 -7.61
N ILE A 134 7.21 -4.17 -6.83
CA ILE A 134 7.89 -5.29 -6.18
C ILE A 134 6.99 -5.99 -5.15
N PHE A 135 6.05 -5.26 -4.53
CA PHE A 135 5.15 -5.77 -3.51
C PHE A 135 4.13 -6.79 -4.05
N PRO A 136 3.37 -6.50 -5.13
CA PRO A 136 2.54 -7.53 -5.74
C PRO A 136 3.38 -8.69 -6.29
N ALA A 137 4.57 -8.45 -6.86
CA ALA A 137 5.46 -9.52 -7.32
C ALA A 137 5.82 -10.51 -6.19
N ILE A 138 6.23 -9.99 -5.03
CA ILE A 138 6.52 -10.80 -3.83
C ILE A 138 5.27 -11.57 -3.38
N ALA A 139 4.09 -10.96 -3.45
CA ALA A 139 2.84 -11.60 -3.04
C ALA A 139 2.49 -12.82 -3.90
N VAL A 140 2.80 -12.77 -5.20
CA VAL A 140 2.57 -13.86 -6.17
C VAL A 140 3.82 -14.70 -6.49
N ASP A 141 4.84 -14.63 -5.63
CA ASP A 141 6.10 -15.41 -5.76
C ASP A 141 6.88 -15.18 -7.06
N VAL A 142 6.76 -14.00 -7.66
CA VAL A 142 7.57 -13.60 -8.80
C VAL A 142 8.83 -12.89 -8.28
N ASP A 143 10.00 -13.39 -8.65
CA ASP A 143 11.27 -12.78 -8.29
C ASP A 143 11.50 -11.49 -9.10
N TRP A 144 11.17 -10.35 -8.51
CA TRP A 144 11.46 -9.01 -9.04
C TRP A 144 12.42 -8.25 -8.13
N THR A 145 13.28 -7.45 -8.77
CA THR A 145 14.12 -6.46 -8.11
C THR A 145 13.58 -5.05 -8.33
N PHE A 146 14.10 -4.06 -7.59
CA PHE A 146 13.77 -2.65 -7.86
C PHE A 146 14.14 -2.21 -9.28
N LYS A 147 15.19 -2.79 -9.86
CA LYS A 147 15.60 -2.52 -11.24
C LYS A 147 14.53 -3.01 -12.24
N ASP A 148 13.98 -4.20 -12.02
CA ASP A 148 12.90 -4.74 -12.86
C ASP A 148 11.66 -3.86 -12.77
N SER A 149 11.26 -3.51 -11.54
CA SER A 149 10.15 -2.61 -11.24
C SER A 149 10.32 -1.25 -11.95
N TRP A 150 11.51 -0.67 -11.88
CA TRP A 150 11.84 0.57 -12.57
C TRP A 150 11.74 0.42 -14.10
N GLN A 151 12.32 -0.62 -14.68
CA GLN A 151 12.30 -0.83 -16.13
C GLN A 151 10.87 -1.06 -16.65
N ALA A 152 10.08 -1.89 -15.97
CA ALA A 152 8.70 -2.19 -16.32
C ALA A 152 7.80 -0.95 -16.31
N THR A 153 8.05 0.00 -15.40
CA THR A 153 7.22 1.20 -15.24
C THR A 153 7.64 2.38 -16.14
N ARG A 154 8.72 2.26 -16.93
CA ARG A 154 9.31 3.40 -17.68
C ARG A 154 8.33 4.06 -18.66
N ARG A 155 7.54 3.26 -19.37
CA ARG A 155 6.62 3.76 -20.41
C ARG A 155 5.32 4.38 -19.86
N HIS A 156 4.94 4.03 -18.62
CA HIS A 156 3.64 4.41 -18.05
C HIS A 156 3.75 5.27 -16.78
N HIS A 157 4.90 5.91 -16.54
CA HIS A 157 5.19 6.60 -15.27
C HIS A 157 4.19 7.73 -14.94
N LEU A 158 3.66 8.46 -15.93
CA LEU A 158 2.65 9.50 -15.69
C LEU A 158 1.30 8.90 -15.28
N GLN A 159 0.85 7.84 -15.97
CA GLN A 159 -0.38 7.14 -15.61
C GLN A 159 -0.28 6.54 -14.21
N LEU A 160 0.87 5.96 -13.87
CA LEU A 160 1.14 5.43 -12.53
C LEU A 160 1.17 6.52 -11.47
N PHE A 161 1.77 7.68 -11.76
CA PHE A 161 1.77 8.81 -10.85
C PHE A 161 0.35 9.29 -10.53
N VAL A 162 -0.53 9.36 -11.53
CA VAL A 162 -1.95 9.71 -11.31
C VAL A 162 -2.64 8.63 -10.47
N LEU A 163 -2.51 7.37 -10.87
CA LEU A 163 -3.21 6.23 -10.27
C LEU A 163 -2.77 5.93 -8.82
N LEU A 164 -1.47 5.99 -8.55
CA LEU A 164 -0.87 5.57 -7.28
C LEU A 164 -0.40 6.76 -6.41
N GLY A 165 -0.31 7.95 -7.00
CA GLY A 165 0.06 9.17 -6.29
C GLY A 165 -1.15 10.05 -6.01
N ILE A 166 -1.75 10.59 -7.06
CA ILE A 166 -2.81 11.60 -6.94
C ILE A 166 -4.07 11.00 -6.31
N ILE A 167 -4.53 9.83 -6.80
CA ILE A 167 -5.78 9.23 -6.29
C ILE A 167 -5.69 8.88 -4.80
N PRO A 168 -4.68 8.13 -4.31
CA PRO A 168 -4.55 7.86 -2.88
C PRO A 168 -4.40 9.14 -2.05
N PHE A 169 -3.72 10.16 -2.57
CA PHE A 169 -3.60 11.44 -1.88
C PHE A 169 -4.95 12.14 -1.69
N VAL A 170 -5.76 12.22 -2.75
CA VAL A 170 -7.11 12.80 -2.67
C VAL A 170 -7.98 12.03 -1.67
N LEU A 171 -7.91 10.70 -1.67
CA LEU A 171 -8.65 9.86 -0.72
C LEU A 171 -8.19 10.07 0.73
N ASN A 172 -6.94 10.47 0.96
CA ASN A 172 -6.40 10.75 2.28
C ASN A 172 -6.55 12.21 2.73
N LEU A 173 -7.10 13.11 1.91
CA LEU A 173 -7.30 14.52 2.31
C LEU A 173 -8.05 14.70 3.64
N PRO A 174 -9.08 13.88 3.96
CA PRO A 174 -9.76 14.01 5.25
C PRO A 174 -8.89 13.75 6.48
N TYR A 175 -7.73 13.09 6.32
CA TYR A 175 -6.76 12.90 7.39
C TYR A 175 -6.17 14.22 7.90
N TYR A 176 -6.13 15.26 7.05
CA TYR A 176 -5.62 16.59 7.43
C TYR A 176 -6.66 17.42 8.19
N ILE A 177 -7.89 16.93 8.34
CA ILE A 177 -8.91 17.58 9.17
C ILE A 177 -8.65 17.16 10.63
N PRO A 178 -8.41 18.11 11.55
CA PRO A 178 -8.19 17.77 12.96
C PRO A 178 -9.36 16.96 13.54
N ALA A 179 -9.09 15.72 13.95
CA ALA A 179 -10.06 14.92 14.66
C ALA A 179 -10.10 15.34 16.13
N THR A 180 -11.19 16.01 16.52
CA THR A 180 -11.39 16.47 17.91
C THR A 180 -12.23 15.51 18.74
N SER A 181 -12.78 14.46 18.14
CA SER A 181 -13.63 13.47 18.82
C SER A 181 -13.22 12.05 18.49
N LEU A 182 -13.51 11.11 19.40
CA LEU A 182 -13.26 9.68 19.19
C LEU A 182 -13.94 9.15 17.93
N ALA A 183 -15.16 9.63 17.64
CA ALA A 183 -15.88 9.27 16.42
C ALA A 183 -15.14 9.74 15.16
N ALA A 184 -14.56 10.95 15.18
CA ALA A 184 -13.75 11.45 14.07
C ALA A 184 -12.48 10.59 13.85
N PHE A 185 -11.78 10.19 14.92
CA PHE A 185 -10.64 9.28 14.82
C PHE A 185 -11.02 7.94 14.18
N ALA A 186 -12.10 7.31 14.65
CA ALA A 186 -12.58 6.06 14.08
C ALA A 186 -12.94 6.22 12.60
N CYS A 187 -13.62 7.30 12.22
CA CYS A 187 -13.96 7.58 10.82
C CYS A 187 -12.72 7.74 9.94
N ILE A 188 -11.72 8.48 10.40
CA ILE A 188 -10.45 8.67 9.67
C ILE A 188 -9.71 7.34 9.52
N SER A 189 -9.65 6.51 10.57
CA SER A 189 -8.99 5.21 10.54
C SER A 189 -9.66 4.24 9.54
N ILE A 190 -11.01 4.21 9.53
CA ILE A 190 -11.79 3.44 8.54
C ILE A 190 -11.53 3.95 7.12
N LEU A 191 -11.57 5.27 6.91
CA LEU A 191 -11.34 5.86 5.59
C LEU A 191 -9.92 5.59 5.08
N SER A 192 -8.92 5.71 5.94
CA SER A 192 -7.53 5.37 5.63
C SER A 192 -7.38 3.90 5.21
N THR A 193 -8.07 3.00 5.91
CA THR A 193 -8.11 1.58 5.56
C THR A 193 -8.74 1.35 4.19
N ILE A 194 -9.85 2.02 3.89
CA ILE A 194 -10.49 1.95 2.57
C ILE A 194 -9.54 2.47 1.48
N ALA A 195 -8.88 3.61 1.73
CA ALA A 195 -7.91 4.17 0.79
C ALA A 195 -6.72 3.22 0.54
N MET A 196 -6.23 2.56 1.58
CA MET A 196 -5.18 1.53 1.49
C MET A 196 -5.62 0.34 0.62
N VAL A 197 -6.83 -0.18 0.84
CA VAL A 197 -7.39 -1.30 0.05
C VAL A 197 -7.53 -0.91 -1.43
N ILE A 198 -8.02 0.29 -1.71
CA ILE A 198 -8.12 0.82 -3.07
C ILE A 198 -6.73 0.96 -3.70
N GLY A 199 -5.76 1.52 -2.97
CA GLY A 199 -4.39 1.68 -3.45
C GLY A 199 -3.72 0.35 -3.79
N VAL A 200 -3.88 -0.67 -2.92
CA VAL A 200 -3.38 -2.03 -3.16
C VAL A 200 -4.04 -2.64 -4.39
N ALA A 201 -5.34 -2.47 -4.58
CA ALA A 201 -6.05 -2.97 -5.75
C ALA A 201 -5.59 -2.33 -7.05
N ILE A 202 -5.45 -1.01 -7.08
CA ILE A 202 -4.93 -0.28 -8.25
C ILE A 202 -3.52 -0.77 -8.58
N LEU A 203 -2.66 -0.92 -7.57
CA LEU A 203 -1.28 -1.40 -7.75
C LEU A 203 -1.24 -2.84 -8.28
N SER A 204 -2.05 -3.75 -7.75
CA SER A 204 -2.17 -5.13 -8.25
C SER A 204 -2.59 -5.20 -9.71
N VAL A 205 -3.64 -4.47 -10.09
CA VAL A 205 -4.15 -4.46 -11.48
C VAL A 205 -3.12 -3.85 -12.43
N CYS A 206 -2.44 -2.77 -12.01
CA CYS A 206 -1.35 -2.24 -12.82
C CYS A 206 -0.24 -3.27 -13.00
N PHE A 207 0.13 -4.00 -11.94
CA PHE A 207 1.17 -5.01 -11.99
C PHE A 207 0.84 -6.12 -12.99
N GLU A 208 -0.38 -6.67 -12.92
CA GLU A 208 -0.88 -7.68 -13.85
C GLU A 208 -0.82 -7.18 -15.31
N LYS A 209 -1.26 -5.95 -15.58
CA LYS A 209 -1.18 -5.38 -16.94
C LYS A 209 0.26 -5.28 -17.45
N LEU A 210 1.17 -4.78 -16.62
CA LEU A 210 2.57 -4.62 -17.02
C LEU A 210 3.26 -5.97 -17.23
N THR A 211 2.91 -7.00 -16.45
CA THR A 211 3.48 -8.34 -16.64
C THR A 211 2.95 -9.01 -17.90
N THR A 212 1.67 -8.85 -18.23
CA THR A 212 1.09 -9.32 -19.50
C THR A 212 1.65 -8.57 -20.70
N GLU A 213 1.76 -7.24 -20.65
CA GLU A 213 2.38 -6.46 -21.75
C GLU A 213 3.83 -6.93 -21.99
N ARG A 214 4.59 -7.19 -20.93
CA ARG A 214 5.99 -7.64 -21.02
C ARG A 214 6.11 -9.05 -21.62
N SER A 215 5.23 -9.99 -21.28
CA SER A 215 5.31 -11.35 -21.84
C SER A 215 5.08 -11.38 -23.34
N HIS A 216 4.28 -10.46 -23.88
CA HIS A 216 4.08 -10.31 -25.33
C HIS A 216 5.27 -9.72 -26.08
N GLU A 217 6.19 -9.00 -25.41
CA GLU A 217 7.39 -8.45 -26.07
C GLU A 217 8.50 -9.50 -26.31
N PHE A 218 8.41 -10.67 -25.66
CA PHE A 218 9.42 -11.72 -25.75
C PHE A 218 9.01 -12.93 -26.62
N ILE A 219 7.84 -12.86 -27.28
CA ILE A 219 7.34 -13.87 -28.23
C ILE A 219 7.47 -13.31 -29.64
#